data_AF-A0A2T9Z2G0-F1
#
_entry.id   AF-A0A2T9Z2G0-F1
#
_cell.length_a   1.000
_cell.length_b   1.000
_cell.length_c   1.000
_cell.angle_alpha   90.00
_cell.angle_beta   90.00
_cell.angle_gamma   90.00
#
_symmetry.space_group_name_H-M   'P 1'
#
loop_
_entity.id
_entity.type
_entity.pdbx_description
1 polymer ?
#
loop_
_entity_poly.entity_id
_entity_poly.type
_entity_poly.pdbx_seq_one_letter_code
_entity_poly.pdbx_strand_id
1 'polypeptide(L)'
;MEENLENIISQIIHDDPSVLGVMIVDNTGLCLTKWGKIEESMAGYIYSIAHRAESILPEHVPEEVIPTIIVETEKVQVFYT
;
A
#
# COMPACT_ATOMS: atom_id res chain seq x y z
N MET A 1 4.16 -9.80 -17.93
CA MET A 1 4.69 -9.45 -16.60
C MET A 1 3.58 -8.86 -15.74
N GLU A 2 2.80 -7.93 -16.29
CA GLU A 2 1.58 -7.38 -15.65
C GLU A 2 0.50 -8.45 -15.38
N GLU A 3 0.21 -9.36 -16.32
CA GLU A 3 -0.79 -10.42 -16.12
C GLU A 3 -0.53 -11.30 -14.88
N ASN A 4 0.74 -11.59 -14.57
CA ASN A 4 1.08 -12.38 -13.37
C ASN A 4 0.80 -11.60 -12.09
N LEU A 5 1.08 -10.29 -12.10
CA LEU A 5 0.85 -9.41 -10.97
C LEU A 5 -0.65 -9.20 -10.73
N GLU A 6 -1.42 -8.98 -11.79
CA GLU A 6 -2.88 -8.87 -11.74
C GLU A 6 -3.51 -10.14 -11.17
N ASN A 7 -3.05 -11.32 -11.60
CA ASN A 7 -3.54 -12.60 -11.09
C ASN A 7 -3.25 -12.79 -9.60
N ILE A 8 -2.03 -12.48 -9.16
CA ILE A 8 -1.64 -12.59 -7.74
C ILE A 8 -2.49 -11.66 -6.88
N ILE A 9 -2.70 -10.40 -7.31
CA ILE A 9 -3.45 -9.43 -6.52
C ILE A 9 -4.94 -9.75 -6.50
N SER A 10 -5.47 -10.23 -7.62
CA SER A 10 -6.84 -10.73 -7.68
C SER A 10 -7.04 -11.90 -6.72
N GLN A 11 -6.08 -12.83 -6.64
CA GLN A 11 -6.12 -13.93 -5.66
C GLN A 11 -6.12 -13.39 -4.23
N ILE A 12 -5.26 -12.44 -3.88
CA ILE A 12 -5.22 -11.85 -2.52
C ILE A 12 -6.58 -11.27 -2.12
N ILE A 13 -7.24 -10.54 -3.03
CA ILE A 13 -8.53 -9.90 -2.75
C ILE A 13 -9.67 -10.92 -2.72
N HIS A 14 -9.60 -11.97 -3.53
CA HIS A 14 -10.63 -13.01 -3.56
C HIS A 14 -10.52 -14.00 -2.40
N ASP A 15 -9.30 -14.35 -2.00
CA ASP A 15 -9.03 -15.37 -0.99
C ASP A 15 -9.15 -14.82 0.44
N ASP A 16 -8.90 -13.51 0.65
CA ASP A 16 -9.01 -12.86 1.96
C ASP A 16 -10.07 -11.74 1.96
N PRO A 17 -11.26 -11.98 2.55
CA PRO A 17 -12.32 -10.97 2.62
C PRO A 17 -12.00 -9.79 3.53
N SER A 18 -10.92 -9.85 4.33
CA SER A 18 -10.45 -8.72 5.14
C SER A 18 -9.69 -7.68 4.32
N VAL A 19 -9.22 -8.05 3.12
CA VAL A 19 -8.52 -7.14 2.20
C VAL A 19 -9.53 -6.35 1.39
N LEU A 20 -9.70 -5.07 1.74
CA LEU A 20 -10.64 -4.16 1.05
C LEU A 20 -10.09 -3.59 -0.26
N GLY A 21 -8.78 -3.67 -0.45
CA GLY A 21 -8.12 -3.27 -1.68
C GLY A 21 -6.60 -3.33 -1.57
N VAL A 22 -5.96 -3.19 -2.73
CA VAL A 22 -4.50 -3.17 -2.89
C VAL A 22 -4.14 -2.02 -3.82
N MET A 23 -3.05 -1.31 -3.55
CA MET A 23 -2.53 -0.25 -4.41
C MET A 23 -1.03 -0.43 -4.59
N ILE A 24 -0.54 -0.19 -5.81
CA ILE A 24 0.88 -0.12 -6.11
C ILE A 24 1.24 1.31 -6.44
N VAL A 25 2.21 1.84 -5.71
CA VAL A 25 2.72 3.21 -5.83
C VAL A 25 4.20 3.14 -6.17
N ASP A 26 4.65 3.99 -7.10
CA ASP A 26 6.08 4.10 -7.42
C ASP A 26 6.83 5.03 -6.45
N ASN A 27 8.14 5.17 -6.66
CA ASN A 27 9.01 6.03 -5.86
C ASN A 27 8.84 7.54 -6.12
N THR A 28 7.90 7.94 -6.97
CA THR A 28 7.51 9.33 -7.19
C THR A 28 6.15 9.67 -6.56
N GLY A 29 5.47 8.66 -6.00
CA GLY A 29 4.12 8.78 -5.46
C GLY A 29 3.02 8.64 -6.50
N LEU A 30 3.33 8.14 -7.69
CA LEU A 30 2.33 7.87 -8.72
C LEU A 30 1.66 6.52 -8.45
N CYS A 31 0.32 6.49 -8.54
CA CYS A 31 -0.43 5.24 -8.55
C CYS A 31 -0.20 4.54 -9.88
N LEU A 32 0.44 3.37 -9.85
CA LEU A 32 0.60 2.53 -11.03
C LEU A 32 -0.67 1.73 -11.31
N THR A 33 -1.31 1.24 -10.25
CA THR A 33 -2.53 0.43 -10.34
C THR A 33 -3.17 0.25 -8.96
N LYS A 34 -4.47 -0.04 -8.93
CA LYS A 34 -5.26 -0.27 -7.72
C LYS A 34 -6.38 -1.27 -7.95
N TRP A 35 -6.73 -1.97 -6.87
CA TRP A 35 -7.85 -2.90 -6.81
C TRP A 35 -8.66 -2.66 -5.53
N GLY A 36 -9.93 -3.07 -5.57
CA GLY A 36 -10.85 -2.84 -4.46
C GLY A 36 -11.27 -1.37 -4.33
N LYS A 37 -11.74 -1.00 -3.15
CA LYS A 37 -12.35 0.33 -2.89
C LYS A 37 -11.33 1.33 -2.33
N ILE A 38 -10.26 1.57 -3.07
CA ILE A 38 -9.23 2.54 -2.72
C ILE A 38 -9.27 3.72 -3.70
N GLU A 39 -9.13 4.93 -3.14
CA GLU A 39 -9.03 6.18 -3.89
C GLU A 39 -7.62 6.38 -4.42
N GLU A 40 -7.50 6.69 -5.71
CA GLU A 40 -6.19 6.86 -6.38
C GLU A 40 -5.36 8.00 -5.80
N SER A 41 -6.03 9.02 -5.27
CA SER A 41 -5.44 10.16 -4.57
C SER A 41 -4.69 9.77 -3.28
N MET A 42 -4.88 8.55 -2.77
CA MET A 42 -4.17 8.04 -1.59
C MET A 42 -2.68 7.78 -1.87
N ALA A 43 -2.28 7.60 -3.13
CA ALA A 43 -0.90 7.25 -3.50
C ALA A 43 0.13 8.26 -2.96
N GLY A 44 -0.17 9.56 -3.02
CA GLY A 44 0.72 10.60 -2.48
C GLY A 44 0.90 10.52 -0.96
N TYR A 45 -0.15 10.14 -0.23
CA TYR A 45 -0.08 9.94 1.22
C TYR A 45 0.74 8.70 1.57
N ILE A 46 0.51 7.58 0.87
CA ILE A 46 1.27 6.33 1.04
C ILE A 46 2.76 6.59 0.81
N TYR A 47 3.10 7.28 -0.29
CA TYR A 47 4.47 7.66 -0.59
C TYR A 47 5.08 8.54 0.51
N SER A 48 4.36 9.56 0.97
CA SER A 48 4.84 10.48 2.02
C SER A 48 5.10 9.74 3.34
N ILE A 49 4.25 8.78 3.69
CA ILE A 49 4.39 7.94 4.89
C ILE A 49 5.60 7.00 4.74
N ALA A 50 5.74 6.34 3.59
CA ALA A 50 6.86 5.45 3.30
C ALA A 50 8.21 6.17 3.36
N HIS A 51 8.31 7.31 2.66
CA HIS A 51 9.52 8.13 2.66
C HIS A 51 9.88 8.65 4.05
N ARG A 52 8.86 9.02 4.85
CA ARG A 52 9.10 9.44 6.23
C ARG A 52 9.58 8.28 7.11
N ALA A 53 9.04 7.08 6.93
CA ALA A 53 9.43 5.89 7.68
C ALA A 53 10.89 5.49 7.42
N GLU A 54 11.36 5.60 6.17
CA GLU A 54 12.79 5.40 5.86
C GLU A 54 13.67 6.42 6.60
N SER A 55 13.27 7.69 6.63
CA SER A 55 14.06 8.76 7.26
C SER A 55 14.22 8.65 8.78
N ILE A 56 13.42 7.81 9.45
CA ILE A 56 13.49 7.59 10.91
C ILE A 56 14.22 6.30 11.28
N LEU A 57 14.65 5.50 10.30
CA LEU A 57 15.43 4.30 10.56
C LEU A 57 16.76 4.69 11.23
N PRO A 58 17.17 3.98 12.30
CA PRO A 58 18.47 4.18 12.90
C PRO A 58 19.62 3.89 11.93
N GLU A 59 20.73 4.62 12.04
CA GLU A 59 21.92 4.48 11.18
C GLU A 59 22.56 3.07 11.18
N HIS A 60 22.25 2.24 12.18
CA HIS A 60 22.77 0.88 12.30
C HIS A 60 21.90 -0.18 11.60
N VAL A 61 20.76 0.22 11.03
CA VAL A 61 19.90 -0.68 10.27
C VAL A 61 20.51 -0.89 8.88
N PRO A 62 20.71 -2.14 8.43
CA PRO A 62 21.20 -2.40 7.07
C PRO A 62 20.27 -1.81 6.02
N GLU A 63 20.83 -1.29 4.93
CA GLU A 63 20.08 -0.69 3.81
C GLU A 63 19.07 -1.66 3.16
N GLU A 64 19.27 -2.96 3.34
CA GLU A 64 18.40 -4.01 2.80
C GLU A 64 17.11 -4.21 3.62
N VAL A 65 17.01 -3.58 4.80
CA VAL A 65 15.82 -3.66 5.63
C VAL A 65 14.79 -2.64 5.14
N ILE A 66 13.71 -3.15 4.55
CA ILE A 66 12.57 -2.34 4.12
C ILE A 66 11.57 -2.21 5.29
N PRO A 67 11.27 -1.01 5.78
CA PRO A 67 10.32 -0.82 6.88
C PRO A 67 8.91 -1.21 6.45
N THR A 68 8.21 -1.95 7.30
CA THR A 68 6.77 -2.21 7.15
C THR A 68 5.99 -1.22 8.00
N ILE A 69 4.99 -0.58 7.41
CA ILE A 69 4.20 0.46 8.07
C ILE A 69 2.77 -0.03 8.23
N ILE A 70 2.26 0.05 9.45
CA ILE A 70 0.90 -0.36 9.80
C ILE A 70 0.20 0.87 10.39
N VAL A 71 -0.95 1.23 9.82
CA VAL A 71 -1.80 2.32 10.30
C VAL A 71 -3.11 1.71 10.79
N GLU A 72 -3.36 1.82 12.09
CA GLU A 72 -4.57 1.30 12.74
C GLU A 72 -5.50 2.45 13.13
N THR A 73 -6.80 2.22 13.03
CA THR A 73 -7.85 3.16 13.44
C THR A 73 -8.91 2.41 14.24
N GLU A 74 -9.49 3.08 15.23
CA GLU A 74 -10.59 2.51 16.04
C GLU A 74 -11.85 2.21 15.22
N LYS A 75 -12.01 2.84 14.05
CA LYS A 75 -13.16 2.65 13.15
C LYS A 75 -12.71 2.53 11.70
N VAL A 76 -13.07 1.42 11.07
CA VAL A 76 -13.10 1.31 9.61
C VAL A 76 -14.40 1.97 9.13
N GLN A 77 -14.36 3.25 8.73
CA GLN A 77 -15.47 3.87 8.02
C GLN A 77 -15.34 3.57 6.54
N VAL A 78 -16.05 2.55 6.07
CA VAL A 78 -16.22 2.29 4.64
C VAL A 78 -17.35 3.19 4.12
N PHE A 79 -17.00 4.20 3.32
CA PHE A 79 -17.99 5.01 2.62
C PHE A 79 -18.45 4.27 1.35
N TYR A 80 -19.76 4.17 1.16
CA TYR A 80 -20.36 3.74 -0.11
C TYR A 80 -20.86 5.01 -0.81
N THR A 81 -20.37 5.26 -2.03
CA THR A 81 -20.94 6.22 -2.99
C THR A 81 -21.38 5.45 -4.23
#